data_AF-A0A938UCA7-F1
#
_entry.id   AF-A0A938UCA7-F1
#
_cell.length_a   1.000
_cell.length_b   1.000
_cell.length_c   1.000
_cell.angle_alpha   90.00
_cell.angle_beta   90.00
_cell.angle_gamma   90.00
#
_symmetry.space_group_name_H-M   'P 1'
#
loop_
_entity.id
_entity.type
_entity.pdbx_description
1 polymer ?
#
loop_
_entity_poly.entity_id
_entity_poly.type
_entity_poly.pdbx_seq_one_letter_code
_entity_poly.pdbx_strand_id
1 'polypeptide(L)' 'MAIMTKVQAKKLIEQPDKMLDVLNYLEDKKIINADEHRATMLKGFSKLVEVLQEKKVINAKDAKAAMQGGFASLLETISA' A
#
# COMPACT_ATOMS: atom_id res chain seq x y z
N MET A 1 -2.00 21.79 15.09
CA MET A 1 -0.72 21.21 15.58
C MET A 1 -0.14 20.35 14.46
N ALA A 2 1.17 20.41 14.21
CA ALA A 2 1.78 19.56 13.19
C ALA A 2 1.84 18.11 13.68
N ILE A 3 1.33 17.18 12.87
CA ILE A 3 1.28 15.74 13.14
C ILE A 3 2.69 15.11 13.23
N MET A 4 3.68 15.72 12.57
CA MET A 4 5.06 15.25 12.52
C MET A 4 6.05 16.41 12.64
N THR A 5 7.17 16.18 13.33
CA THR A 5 8.24 17.18 13.43
C THR A 5 9.07 17.24 12.14
N LYS A 6 9.68 18.40 11.84
CA LYS A 6 10.52 18.59 10.65
C LYS A 6 11.68 17.58 10.56
N VAL A 7 12.21 17.13 11.70
CA VAL A 7 13.30 16.14 11.77
C VAL A 7 12.81 14.74 11.39
N GLN A 8 11.61 14.34 11.85
CA GLN A 8 10.98 13.08 11.47
C GLN A 8 10.59 13.07 9.99
N ALA A 9 10.09 14.20 9.47
CA ALA A 9 9.78 14.36 8.05
C ALA A 9 11.03 14.15 7.18
N LYS A 10 12.17 14.73 7.56
CA LYS A 10 13.43 14.58 6.83
C LYS A 10 13.91 13.13 6.78
N LYS A 11 13.84 12.39 7.90
CA LYS A 11 14.22 10.97 7.95
C LYS A 11 13.38 10.09 7.03
N LEU A 12 12.08 10.40 6.91
CA LEU A 12 11.20 9.68 5.99
C LEU A 12 11.43 10.11 4.53
N ILE A 13 11.80 11.37 4.27
CA ILE A 13 12.07 11.87 2.90
C ILE A 13 13.27 11.16 2.23
N GLU A 14 14.19 10.58 2.99
CA GLU A 14 15.40 9.93 2.46
C GLU A 14 15.20 8.45 2.11
N GLN A 15 14.07 7.83 2.50
CA GLN A 15 13.77 6.43 2.17
C GLN A 15 13.02 6.28 0.84
N PRO A 16 13.31 5.26 0.01
CA PRO A 16 12.60 5.04 -1.25
C PRO A 16 11.13 4.62 -1.03
N ASP A 17 10.82 3.81 -0.02
CA ASP A 17 9.47 3.32 0.31
C ASP A 17 8.91 3.95 1.61
N LYS A 18 8.39 5.17 1.49
CA LYS A 18 7.93 5.99 2.65
C LYS A 18 6.53 5.67 3.12
N MET A 19 5.73 5.00 2.27
CA MET A 19 4.29 4.87 2.49
C MET A 19 3.98 4.02 3.71
N LEU A 20 4.63 2.86 3.84
CA LEU A 20 4.40 1.94 4.96
C LEU A 20 4.88 2.55 6.28
N ASP A 21 6.06 3.17 6.29
CA ASP A 21 6.61 3.82 7.48
C ASP A 21 5.76 5.01 7.95
N VAL A 22 5.21 5.80 7.03
CA VAL A 22 4.29 6.90 7.36
C VAL A 22 2.99 6.34 7.94
N LEU A 23 2.41 5.31 7.32
CA LEU A 23 1.15 4.72 7.80
C LEU A 23 1.33 4.09 9.19
N ASN A 24 2.40 3.32 9.40
CA ASN A 24 2.76 2.78 10.71
C ASN A 24 2.94 3.89 11.75
N TYR A 25 3.65 4.98 11.42
CA TYR A 25 3.82 6.12 12.33
C TYR A 25 2.48 6.78 12.70
N LEU A 26 1.56 6.92 11.74
CA LEU A 26 0.24 7.50 11.99
C LEU A 26 -0.61 6.58 12.88
N GLU A 27 -0.52 5.27 12.71
CA GLU A 27 -1.18 4.28 13.56
C GLU A 27 -0.60 4.28 14.99
N ASP A 28 0.74 4.29 15.13
CA ASP A 28 1.43 4.36 16.42
C ASP A 28 1.09 5.64 17.20
N LYS A 29 0.87 6.74 16.48
CA LYS A 29 0.41 8.02 17.05
C LYS A 29 -1.10 8.06 17.31
N LYS A 30 -1.82 6.97 17.03
CA LYS A 30 -3.28 6.84 17.15
C LYS A 30 -4.04 7.91 16.36
N ILE A 31 -3.43 8.37 15.27
CA ILE A 31 -4.04 9.34 14.35
C ILE A 31 -4.98 8.61 13.39
N ILE A 32 -4.59 7.40 13.00
CA ILE A 32 -5.44 6.45 12.30
C ILE A 32 -5.51 5.16 13.12
N ASN A 33 -6.58 4.39 12.95
CA ASN A 33 -6.69 3.05 13.53
C ASN A 33 -6.23 1.96 12.53
N ALA A 34 -6.17 0.70 12.99
CA ALA A 34 -5.76 -0.44 12.19
C ALA A 34 -6.62 -0.67 10.94
N ASP A 35 -7.93 -0.39 11.03
CA ASP A 35 -8.85 -0.53 9.89
C ASP A 35 -8.59 0.54 8.82
N GLU A 36 -8.34 1.78 9.24
CA GLU A 36 -7.96 2.90 8.36
C GLU A 36 -6.57 2.71 7.74
N HIS A 37 -5.63 2.18 8.51
CA HIS A 37 -4.31 1.76 8.02
C HIS A 37 -4.47 0.70 6.91
N ARG A 38 -5.20 -0.38 7.18
CA ARG A 38 -5.46 -1.45 6.24
C ARG A 38 -6.23 -0.98 5.00
N ALA A 39 -7.24 -0.14 5.16
CA ALA A 39 -8.00 0.43 4.06
C ALA A 39 -7.12 1.29 3.15
N THR A 40 -6.18 2.05 3.73
CA THR A 40 -5.24 2.88 2.96
C THR A 40 -4.24 2.01 2.17
N MET A 41 -3.73 0.93 2.78
CA MET A 41 -2.92 -0.07 2.09
C MET A 41 -3.68 -0.75 0.95
N LEU A 42 -4.96 -1.09 1.16
CA LEU A 42 -5.81 -1.71 0.13
C LEU A 42 -6.08 -0.77 -1.06
N LYS A 43 -6.21 0.53 -0.84
CA LYS A 43 -6.30 1.53 -1.93
C LYS A 43 -5.00 1.62 -2.73
N GLY A 44 -3.84 1.56 -2.06
CA GLY A 44 -2.55 1.48 -2.74
C GLY A 44 -2.43 0.19 -3.56
N PHE A 45 -2.85 -0.93 -2.98
CA PHE A 45 -2.88 -2.23 -3.64
C PHE A 45 -3.78 -2.26 -4.87
N SER A 46 -4.97 -1.63 -4.83
CA SER A 46 -5.84 -1.56 -6.00
C SER A 46 -5.16 -0.84 -7.16
N LYS A 47 -4.40 0.24 -6.86
CA LYS A 47 -3.67 0.96 -7.90
C LYS A 47 -2.52 0.14 -8.50
N LEU A 48 -1.85 -0.68 -7.69
CA LEU A 48 -0.86 -1.64 -8.19
C LEU A 48 -1.49 -2.65 -9.16
N VAL A 49 -2.63 -3.23 -8.79
CA VAL A 49 -3.35 -4.19 -9.64
C VAL A 49 -3.77 -3.54 -10.98
N GLU A 50 -4.26 -2.30 -10.96
CA GLU A 50 -4.57 -1.54 -12.18
C GLU A 50 -3.35 -1.38 -13.08
N VAL A 51 -2.20 -0.95 -12.52
CA VAL A 51 -0.96 -0.77 -13.29
C VAL A 51 -0.48 -2.09 -13.91
N LEU A 52 -0.59 -3.20 -13.18
CA LEU A 52 -0.21 -4.52 -13.69
C LEU A 52 -1.13 -4.98 -14.83
N GLN A 53 -2.42 -4.66 -14.76
CA GLN A 53 -3.38 -4.93 -15.83
C GLN A 53 -3.12 -4.05 -17.06
N GLU A 54 -2.88 -2.74 -16.88
CA GLU A 54 -2.53 -1.81 -17.96
C GLU A 54 -1.26 -2.24 -18.70
N LYS A 55 -0.26 -2.72 -17.94
CA LYS A 55 1.00 -3.25 -18.50
C LYS A 55 0.87 -4.66 -19.08
N LYS A 56 -0.34 -5.25 -19.05
CA LYS A 56 -0.63 -6.62 -19.51
C LYS A 56 0.21 -7.70 -18.82
N VAL A 57 0.66 -7.44 -17.59
CA VAL A 57 1.34 -8.43 -16.74
C VAL A 57 0.31 -9.44 -16.21
N ILE A 58 -0.90 -8.96 -15.89
CA ILE A 58 -2.03 -9.78 -15.46
C ILE A 58 -3.26 -9.45 -16.31
N ASN A 59 -4.18 -10.41 -16.46
CA ASN A 59 -5.44 -10.16 -17.17
C ASN A 59 -6.56 -9.71 -16.20
N ALA A 60 -7.75 -9.39 -16.72
CA ALA A 60 -8.86 -8.90 -15.90
C ALA A 60 -9.40 -9.94 -14.88
N LYS A 61 -9.31 -11.23 -15.19
CA LYS A 61 -9.70 -12.32 -14.27
C LYS A 61 -8.73 -12.36 -13.09
N ASP A 62 -7.45 -12.26 -13.38
CA ASP A 62 -6.37 -12.30 -12.40
C ASP A 62 -6.37 -11.05 -11.51
N ALA A 63 -6.61 -9.88 -12.10
CA ALA A 63 -6.80 -8.64 -11.36
C ALA A 63 -7.97 -8.74 -10.36
N LYS A 64 -9.10 -9.34 -10.79
CA LYS A 64 -10.24 -9.57 -9.91
C LYS A 64 -9.92 -10.56 -8.78
N ALA A 65 -9.17 -11.63 -9.08
CA ALA A 65 -8.71 -12.59 -8.07
C ALA A 65 -7.77 -11.93 -7.05
N ALA A 66 -6.79 -11.15 -7.52
CA ALA A 66 -5.88 -10.37 -6.68
C ALA A 66 -6.63 -9.38 -5.78
N MET A 67 -7.65 -8.68 -6.29
CA MET A 67 -8.48 -7.77 -5.49
C MET A 67 -9.29 -8.47 -4.39
N GLN A 68 -9.63 -9.75 -4.57
CA GLN A 68 -10.37 -10.56 -3.59
C GLN A 68 -9.43 -11.25 -2.58
N GLY A 69 -8.28 -11.74 -3.04
CA GLY A 69 -7.31 -12.49 -2.24
C GLY A 69 -6.15 -11.66 -1.69
N GLY A 70 -6.07 -10.37 -2.03
CA GLY A 70 -4.99 -9.47 -1.62
C GLY A 70 -3.63 -9.83 -2.21
N PHE A 71 -2.56 -9.40 -1.53
CA PHE A 71 -1.18 -9.60 -2.00
C PHE A 71 -0.81 -11.06 -2.23
N ALA A 72 -1.30 -12.00 -1.42
CA ALA A 72 -0.99 -13.43 -1.59
C ALA A 72 -1.48 -13.95 -2.95
N SER A 73 -2.74 -13.67 -3.31
CA SER A 73 -3.30 -14.07 -4.60
C SER A 73 -2.62 -13.36 -5.78
N LEU A 74 -2.20 -12.11 -5.61
CA LEU A 74 -1.41 -11.42 -6.63
C LEU A 74 -0.04 -12.09 -6.84
N LEU A 75 0.66 -12.46 -5.76
CA LEU A 75 1.97 -13.12 -5.84
C LEU A 75 1.87 -14.47 -6.54
N GLU A 76 0.86 -15.28 -6.22
CA GLU A 76 0.60 -16.55 -6.92
C GLU A 76 0.36 -16.34 -8.42
N THR A 77 -0.37 -15.28 -8.79
CA THR A 77 -0.67 -14.95 -10.19
C THR A 77 0.58 -14.58 -10.97
N ILE A 78 1.47 -13.75 -10.41
CA ILE A 78 2.64 -13.22 -11.13
C ILE A 78 3.88 -14.13 -11.03
N SER A 79 3.83 -15.17 -10.21
CA SER A 79 4.92 -16.15 -10.05
C SER A 79 4.72 -17.45 -10.83
N ALA A 80 3.55 -17.60 -11.47
CA ALA A 80 3.20 -18.71 -12.36
C ALA A 80 3.59 -18.42 -13.81
#